data_AF-A0A926XPM5-F1
#
_entry.id   AF-A0A926XPM5-F1
#
_cell.length_a   1.000
_cell.length_b   1.000
_cell.length_c   1.000
_cell.angle_alpha   90.00
_cell.angle_beta   90.00
_cell.angle_gamma   90.00
#
_symmetry.space_group_name_H-M   'P 1'
#
loop_
_entity.id
_entity.type
_entity.pdbx_description
1 polymer ?
#
loop_
_entity_poly.entity_id
_entity_poly.type
_entity_poly.pdbx_seq_one_letter_code
_entity_poly.pdbx_strand_id
1 'polypeptide(L)'
;MVRSLAAEIRGDVSREELPLTEMPEISIDAKSITLGYGILADDTFWCSQGILRVSGLRDSEDEQLLADIILSIALGKPFAASKENFDAYYGKGEDNKLDEIELAVARYGEDKLRADIKTVLSYIKSSITIASNSNERNFLRNVLRRKSGAGNPVKEPFYTLFMAFYHLIIKEAKEPFECEEIFKSVTALIKKIKMSSTVKTENRIHNISLTKGLIQDYFKQSSNSLRSSGSYAVDFENYLRRSKTEAANYDFKQGFYTLVNKNRSFDKQSFEKILQNVAAMANLGKGKKGYIFVGVTDKEADTKRIEQLDKISVPRFYSFGVVGLEREAKLHNVTLDQYILFISRKIRDSALQEWLKTLVNTSLTPITYMEHTVLMIEVKAGDQPAWYGDKLYIRDGHEKKPQEVSGEQINAVYSLFR
;
A
#
# COMPACT_ATOMS: atom_id res chain seq x y z
N MET A 1 10.15 13.82 -5.00
CA MET A 1 9.69 12.48 -5.44
C MET A 1 10.45 11.30 -4.83
N VAL A 2 11.75 11.11 -5.10
CA VAL A 2 12.49 9.89 -4.69
C VAL A 2 12.39 9.65 -3.18
N ARG A 3 12.73 10.67 -2.38
CA ARG A 3 12.70 10.61 -0.91
C ARG A 3 11.31 10.25 -0.36
N SER A 4 10.26 10.89 -0.88
CA SER A 4 8.88 10.63 -0.42
C SER A 4 8.43 9.21 -0.76
N LEU A 5 8.72 8.74 -1.98
CA LEU A 5 8.39 7.38 -2.39
C LEU A 5 9.19 6.32 -1.61
N ALA A 6 10.47 6.58 -1.31
CA ALA A 6 11.29 5.70 -0.48
C ALA A 6 10.73 5.58 0.93
N ALA A 7 10.37 6.72 1.55
CA ALA A 7 9.72 6.77 2.85
C ALA A 7 8.39 5.98 2.85
N GLU A 8 7.54 6.16 1.83
CA GLU A 8 6.30 5.39 1.65
C GLU A 8 6.55 3.88 1.51
N ILE A 9 7.59 3.45 0.80
CA ILE A 9 7.89 2.02 0.59
C ILE A 9 8.52 1.38 1.83
N ARG A 10 9.38 2.09 2.56
CA ARG A 10 9.85 1.71 3.90
C ARG A 10 8.65 1.64 4.86
N GLY A 11 7.64 2.46 4.58
CA GLY A 11 6.47 2.80 5.37
C GLY A 11 6.79 3.66 6.57
N ASP A 12 7.89 4.42 6.49
CA ASP A 12 8.28 5.52 7.36
C ASP A 12 7.52 6.77 6.91
N VAL A 13 6.21 6.72 7.07
CA VAL A 13 5.31 7.83 6.72
C VAL A 13 5.06 8.67 7.97
N SER A 14 6.10 9.39 8.38
CA SER A 14 6.03 10.47 9.36
C SER A 14 5.22 11.68 8.84
N ARG A 15 4.71 12.52 9.74
CA ARG A 15 4.06 13.80 9.38
C ARG A 15 5.11 14.75 8.78
N GLU A 16 4.69 15.67 7.90
CA GLU A 16 5.58 16.75 7.39
C GLU A 16 6.06 17.67 8.52
N GLU A 17 5.27 17.83 9.58
CA GLU A 17 5.64 18.49 10.83
C GLU A 17 5.34 17.56 12.01
N LEU A 18 6.36 17.28 12.83
CA LEU A 18 6.30 16.36 13.94
C LEU A 18 6.88 17.05 15.19
N PRO A 19 6.18 17.07 16.34
CA PRO A 19 6.74 17.56 17.59
C PRO A 19 8.04 16.81 17.92
N LEU A 20 9.07 17.52 18.42
CA LEU A 20 10.37 16.94 18.80
C LEU A 20 10.24 15.72 19.73
N THR A 21 9.18 15.69 20.54
CA THR A 21 8.85 14.59 21.45
C THR A 21 8.38 13.31 20.76
N GLU A 22 7.82 13.42 19.55
CA GLU A 22 7.31 12.29 18.74
C GLU A 22 8.39 11.77 17.75
N MET A 23 9.51 12.48 17.58
CA MET A 23 10.60 12.09 16.67
C MET A 23 11.21 10.69 16.91
N PRO A 24 11.28 10.15 18.14
CA PRO A 24 11.76 8.79 18.36
C PRO A 24 10.88 7.70 17.72
N GLU A 25 9.59 7.98 17.46
CA GLU A 25 8.62 6.97 16.97
C GLU A 25 8.78 6.63 15.48
N ILE A 26 9.53 7.43 14.73
CA ILE A 26 9.67 7.33 13.27
C ILE A 26 11.10 6.96 12.84
N SER A 27 12.02 6.81 13.79
CA SER A 27 13.43 6.48 13.52
C SER A 27 13.62 5.01 13.10
N ILE A 28 14.46 4.79 12.09
CA ILE A 28 14.91 3.46 11.66
C ILE A 28 16.06 3.03 12.58
N ASP A 29 15.74 2.34 13.67
CA ASP A 29 16.74 1.94 14.65
C ASP A 29 17.42 0.60 14.31
N ALA A 30 18.76 0.63 14.33
CA ALA A 30 19.61 -0.54 14.27
C ALA A 30 19.82 -1.12 15.68
N LYS A 31 18.82 -1.88 16.17
CA LYS A 31 18.90 -2.76 17.35
C LYS A 31 19.75 -2.24 18.53
N SER A 32 19.14 -1.51 19.47
CA SER A 32 19.49 -1.65 20.91
C SER A 32 18.52 -1.02 21.91
N ILE A 33 17.45 -0.33 21.50
CA ILE A 33 16.42 0.12 22.43
C ILE A 33 15.05 -0.27 21.87
N THR A 34 14.47 -1.34 22.41
CA THR A 34 13.07 -1.71 22.18
C THR A 34 12.14 -0.73 22.91
N LEU A 35 12.10 0.51 22.43
CA LEU A 35 10.92 1.36 22.55
C LEU A 35 10.07 0.97 21.35
N GLY A 36 9.05 0.15 21.55
CA GLY A 36 8.36 -0.62 20.50
C GLY A 36 7.52 0.19 19.50
N TYR A 37 8.10 1.23 18.90
CA TYR A 37 7.39 2.21 18.07
C TYR A 37 8.07 2.52 16.73
N GLY A 38 9.37 2.26 16.53
CA GLY A 38 10.05 2.47 15.23
C GLY A 38 9.92 1.31 14.23
N ILE A 39 10.03 1.59 12.93
CA ILE A 39 10.11 0.56 11.88
C ILE A 39 11.52 -0.03 11.91
N LEU A 40 11.62 -1.30 12.32
CA LEU A 40 12.89 -2.00 12.27
C LEU A 40 13.36 -2.11 10.81
N ALA A 41 14.61 -1.69 10.54
CA ALA A 41 15.21 -1.80 9.22
C ALA A 41 15.05 -3.21 8.63
N ASP A 42 15.21 -4.25 9.48
CA ASP A 42 15.04 -5.66 9.16
C ASP A 42 13.63 -6.03 8.63
N ASP A 43 12.60 -5.28 9.02
CA ASP A 43 11.20 -5.53 8.63
C ASP A 43 10.79 -4.81 7.35
N THR A 44 11.62 -3.88 6.85
CA THR A 44 11.37 -3.26 5.54
C THR A 44 11.40 -4.30 4.43
N PHE A 45 10.63 -4.10 3.36
CA PHE A 45 10.62 -4.99 2.19
C PHE A 45 12.05 -5.22 1.66
N TRP A 46 12.86 -4.17 1.63
CA TRP A 46 14.24 -4.19 1.15
C TRP A 46 15.12 -5.18 1.93
N CYS A 47 15.11 -5.11 3.26
CA CYS A 47 15.97 -5.96 4.09
C CYS A 47 15.35 -7.34 4.33
N SER A 48 14.04 -7.41 4.58
CA SER A 48 13.33 -8.67 4.83
C SER A 48 13.41 -9.63 3.65
N GLN A 49 13.48 -9.14 2.42
CA GLN A 49 13.67 -9.95 1.21
C GLN A 49 15.14 -10.07 0.76
N GLY A 50 16.07 -9.45 1.49
CA GLY A 50 17.50 -9.50 1.22
C GLY A 50 17.93 -8.74 -0.03
N ILE A 51 17.13 -7.77 -0.49
CA ILE A 51 17.46 -6.86 -1.60
C ILE A 51 18.57 -5.91 -1.17
N LEU A 52 18.49 -5.38 0.05
CA LEU A 52 19.50 -4.53 0.69
C LEU A 52 19.94 -5.13 2.03
N ARG A 53 21.08 -4.64 2.53
CA ARG A 53 21.50 -4.84 3.92
C ARG A 53 20.97 -3.67 4.75
N VAL A 54 20.84 -3.87 6.06
CA VAL A 54 20.50 -2.79 7.01
C VAL A 54 21.46 -1.61 6.89
N SER A 55 22.77 -1.87 6.75
CA SER A 55 23.76 -0.81 6.54
C SER A 55 23.48 -0.02 5.25
N GLY A 56 23.12 -0.70 4.17
CA GLY A 56 22.79 -0.07 2.91
C GLY A 56 21.51 0.76 2.97
N LEU A 57 20.50 0.29 3.69
CA LEU A 57 19.28 1.06 3.93
C LEU A 57 19.58 2.35 4.72
N ARG A 58 20.47 2.28 5.72
CA ARG A 58 20.91 3.44 6.50
C ARG A 58 21.68 4.46 5.65
N ASP A 59 22.42 3.97 4.66
CA ASP A 59 23.19 4.80 3.73
C ASP A 59 22.33 5.25 2.51
N SER A 60 20.99 5.18 2.61
CA SER A 60 20.02 5.57 1.58
C SER A 60 20.19 4.85 0.23
N GLU A 61 20.72 3.62 0.23
CA GLU A 61 20.87 2.83 -1.01
C GLU A 61 19.53 2.45 -1.66
N ASP A 62 18.42 2.45 -0.90
CA ASP A 62 17.08 2.25 -1.46
C ASP A 62 16.56 3.50 -2.20
N GLU A 63 16.89 4.71 -1.73
CA GLU A 63 16.62 5.94 -2.49
C GLU A 63 17.41 5.94 -3.80
N GLN A 64 18.66 5.49 -3.78
CA GLN A 64 19.45 5.34 -5.00
C GLN A 64 18.87 4.28 -5.95
N LEU A 65 18.44 3.12 -5.44
CA LEU A 65 17.78 2.08 -6.23
C LEU A 65 16.44 2.56 -6.83
N LEU A 66 15.67 3.34 -6.06
CA LEU A 66 14.44 3.94 -6.56
C LEU A 66 14.71 5.03 -7.58
N ALA A 67 15.73 5.86 -7.40
CA ALA A 67 16.16 6.84 -8.40
C ALA A 67 16.56 6.15 -9.70
N ASP A 68 17.28 5.03 -9.62
CA ASP A 68 17.64 4.19 -10.77
C ASP A 68 16.40 3.68 -11.53
N ILE A 69 15.42 3.14 -10.82
CA ILE A 69 14.14 2.68 -11.38
C ILE A 69 13.36 3.85 -12.01
N ILE A 70 13.24 4.97 -11.29
CA ILE A 70 12.55 6.19 -11.74
C ILE A 70 13.16 6.72 -13.03
N LEU A 71 14.49 6.87 -13.08
CA LEU A 71 15.21 7.31 -14.26
C LEU A 71 15.00 6.33 -15.42
N SER A 72 15.09 5.03 -15.15
CA SER A 72 14.89 4.00 -16.17
C SER A 72 13.50 4.03 -16.80
N ILE A 73 12.47 4.29 -15.99
CA ILE A 73 11.08 4.38 -16.45
C ILE A 73 10.81 5.71 -17.17
N ALA A 74 11.21 6.83 -16.56
CA ALA A 74 10.95 8.17 -17.10
C ALA A 74 11.66 8.38 -18.44
N LEU A 75 12.92 7.96 -18.56
CA LEU A 75 13.71 8.05 -19.79
C LEU A 75 13.32 6.96 -20.82
N GLY A 76 12.52 5.98 -20.43
CA GLY A 76 12.08 4.88 -21.31
C GLY A 76 13.18 3.90 -21.72
N LYS A 77 14.33 3.92 -21.04
CA LYS A 77 15.48 3.02 -21.29
C LYS A 77 16.18 2.72 -19.96
N PRO A 78 16.81 1.54 -19.80
CA PRO A 78 17.56 1.24 -18.58
C PRO A 78 18.64 2.29 -18.30
N PHE A 79 18.64 2.83 -17.10
CA PHE A 79 19.61 3.82 -16.66
C PHE A 79 20.97 3.15 -16.39
N ALA A 80 22.07 3.84 -16.71
CA ALA A 80 23.41 3.37 -16.40
C ALA A 80 23.83 3.92 -15.03
N ALA A 81 23.42 3.25 -13.95
CA ALA A 81 23.66 3.74 -12.59
C ALA A 81 25.15 3.89 -12.26
N SER A 82 25.60 5.14 -12.12
CA SER A 82 26.90 5.54 -11.60
C SER A 82 26.76 6.86 -10.86
N LYS A 83 27.72 7.20 -9.99
CA LYS A 83 27.69 8.47 -9.25
C LYS A 83 27.63 9.66 -10.21
N GLU A 84 28.46 9.64 -11.25
CA GLU A 84 28.58 10.68 -12.27
C GLU A 84 27.25 10.86 -13.02
N ASN A 85 26.60 9.75 -13.39
CA ASN A 85 25.32 9.79 -14.08
C ASN A 85 24.18 10.26 -13.16
N PHE A 86 24.18 9.90 -11.88
CA PHE A 86 23.21 10.47 -10.95
C PHE A 86 23.41 11.97 -10.79
N ASP A 87 24.65 12.41 -10.56
CA ASP A 87 24.99 13.83 -10.42
C ASP A 87 24.52 14.64 -11.64
N ALA A 88 24.73 14.15 -12.86
CA ALA A 88 24.24 14.76 -14.10
C ALA A 88 22.72 15.05 -14.07
N TYR A 89 21.90 14.07 -13.66
CA TYR A 89 20.44 14.21 -13.59
C TYR A 89 19.95 14.99 -12.37
N TYR A 90 20.82 15.23 -11.38
CA TYR A 90 20.57 16.17 -10.27
C TYR A 90 21.08 17.59 -10.56
N GLY A 91 21.51 17.87 -11.80
CA GLY A 91 22.05 19.18 -12.20
C GLY A 91 23.42 19.48 -11.62
N LYS A 92 24.19 18.43 -11.27
CA LYS A 92 25.56 18.52 -10.77
C LYS A 92 26.55 18.04 -11.84
N GLY A 93 27.72 18.67 -11.89
CA GLY A 93 28.77 18.31 -12.84
C GLY A 93 28.66 19.04 -14.19
N GLU A 94 29.53 18.68 -15.14
CA GLU A 94 29.66 19.38 -16.43
C GLU A 94 28.55 19.01 -17.44
N ASP A 95 28.01 17.79 -17.35
CA ASP A 95 26.95 17.27 -18.23
C ASP A 95 25.59 17.34 -17.51
N ASN A 96 24.99 18.53 -17.46
CA ASN A 96 23.72 18.76 -16.78
C ASN A 96 22.55 18.22 -17.60
N LYS A 97 21.80 17.26 -17.03
CA LYS A 97 20.63 16.61 -17.65
C LYS A 97 19.34 16.85 -16.87
N LEU A 98 19.30 17.88 -16.02
CA LEU A 98 18.13 18.21 -15.21
C LEU A 98 16.89 18.47 -16.07
N ASP A 99 17.01 19.30 -17.11
CA ASP A 99 15.89 19.62 -18.00
C ASP A 99 15.36 18.38 -18.75
N GLU A 100 16.24 17.44 -19.11
CA GLU A 100 15.87 16.19 -19.77
C GLU A 100 14.97 15.35 -18.86
N ILE A 101 15.35 15.19 -17.59
CA ILE A 101 14.57 14.38 -16.64
C ILE A 101 13.30 15.10 -16.19
N GLU A 102 13.32 16.41 -15.99
CA GLU A 102 12.11 17.18 -15.65
C GLU A 102 11.06 17.06 -16.75
N LEU A 103 11.47 17.19 -18.01
CA LEU A 103 10.58 17.03 -19.15
C LEU A 103 10.08 15.59 -19.31
N ALA A 104 10.94 14.60 -19.05
CA ALA A 104 10.56 13.19 -19.08
C ALA A 104 9.54 12.83 -17.98
N VAL A 105 9.76 13.31 -16.75
CA VAL A 105 8.83 13.12 -15.62
C VAL A 105 7.52 13.85 -15.87
N ALA A 106 7.56 15.08 -16.36
CA ALA A 106 6.34 15.84 -16.71
C ALA A 106 5.53 15.13 -17.80
N ARG A 107 6.19 14.58 -18.83
CA ARG A 107 5.54 13.82 -19.91
C ARG A 107 4.93 12.51 -19.41
N TYR A 108 5.58 11.83 -18.48
CA TYR A 108 5.04 10.60 -17.87
C TYR A 108 3.87 10.91 -16.92
N GLY A 109 3.98 12.03 -16.20
CA GLY A 109 3.15 12.41 -15.06
C GLY A 109 3.73 11.88 -13.76
N GLU A 110 4.08 12.78 -12.82
CA GLU A 110 4.73 12.42 -11.55
C GLU A 110 3.89 11.44 -10.72
N ASP A 111 2.60 11.73 -10.55
CA ASP A 111 1.71 10.87 -9.76
C ASP A 111 1.49 9.50 -10.42
N LYS A 112 1.43 9.48 -11.76
CA LYS A 112 1.34 8.23 -12.52
C LYS A 112 2.61 7.40 -12.36
N LEU A 113 3.78 8.03 -12.41
CA LEU A 113 5.06 7.35 -12.21
C LEU A 113 5.16 6.70 -10.82
N ARG A 114 4.76 7.44 -9.78
CA ARG A 114 4.66 6.93 -8.41
C ARG A 114 3.69 5.75 -8.33
N ALA A 115 2.50 5.89 -8.90
CA ALA A 115 1.47 4.85 -8.89
C ALA A 115 1.91 3.57 -9.60
N ASP A 116 2.57 3.69 -10.76
CA ASP A 116 3.07 2.55 -11.53
C ASP A 116 4.18 1.80 -10.76
N ILE A 117 5.11 2.52 -10.13
CA ILE A 117 6.17 1.92 -9.31
C ILE A 117 5.57 1.16 -8.11
N LYS A 118 4.64 1.80 -7.38
CA LYS A 118 3.95 1.17 -6.25
C LYS A 118 3.16 -0.07 -6.71
N THR A 119 2.52 0.00 -7.87
CA THR A 119 1.77 -1.10 -8.47
C THR A 119 2.66 -2.30 -8.75
N VAL A 120 3.77 -2.09 -9.44
CA VAL A 120 4.75 -3.17 -9.73
C VAL A 120 5.27 -3.79 -8.43
N LEU A 121 5.63 -2.97 -7.45
CA LEU A 121 6.11 -3.45 -6.16
C LEU A 121 5.05 -4.28 -5.42
N SER A 122 3.79 -3.85 -5.44
CA SER A 122 2.67 -4.58 -4.83
C SER A 122 2.44 -5.95 -5.48
N TYR A 123 2.50 -6.03 -6.82
CA TYR A 123 2.42 -7.31 -7.53
C TYR A 123 3.58 -8.24 -7.18
N ILE A 124 4.81 -7.72 -7.05
CA ILE A 124 5.96 -8.51 -6.62
C ILE A 124 5.74 -9.04 -5.18
N LYS A 125 5.35 -8.18 -4.23
CA LYS A 125 5.05 -8.56 -2.84
C LYS A 125 3.96 -9.66 -2.77
N SER A 126 2.88 -9.48 -3.53
CA SER A 126 1.77 -10.42 -3.59
C SER A 126 2.21 -11.76 -4.19
N SER A 127 2.97 -11.72 -5.29
CA SER A 127 3.48 -12.92 -5.94
C SER A 127 4.41 -13.71 -5.00
N ILE A 128 5.26 -13.03 -4.23
CA ILE A 128 6.11 -13.66 -3.21
C ILE A 128 5.22 -14.38 -2.19
N THR A 129 4.25 -13.66 -1.63
CA THR A 129 3.34 -14.20 -0.60
C THR A 129 2.67 -15.49 -1.05
N ILE A 130 2.16 -15.51 -2.30
CA ILE A 130 1.54 -16.68 -2.92
C ILE A 130 2.57 -17.81 -3.08
N ALA A 131 3.74 -17.52 -3.65
CA ALA A 131 4.73 -18.54 -3.98
C ALA A 131 5.46 -19.16 -2.76
N SER A 132 5.66 -18.41 -1.68
CA SER A 132 6.32 -18.93 -0.46
C SER A 132 5.35 -19.50 0.57
N ASN A 133 4.04 -19.55 0.27
CA ASN A 133 2.99 -20.00 1.19
C ASN A 133 3.02 -19.31 2.58
N SER A 134 3.71 -18.16 2.69
CA SER A 134 3.91 -17.31 3.88
C SER A 134 4.88 -16.18 3.54
N ASN A 135 4.96 -15.10 4.32
CA ASN A 135 5.97 -14.02 4.15
C ASN A 135 7.38 -14.46 4.59
N GLU A 136 7.94 -15.47 3.92
CA GLU A 136 9.25 -16.01 4.24
C GLU A 136 10.33 -14.93 4.07
N ARG A 137 11.09 -14.69 5.15
CA ARG A 137 12.24 -13.78 5.11
C ARG A 137 13.31 -14.35 4.19
N ASN A 138 13.88 -13.47 3.36
CA ASN A 138 14.91 -13.74 2.37
C ASN A 138 14.45 -14.62 1.20
N PHE A 139 13.14 -14.77 0.97
CA PHE A 139 12.63 -15.54 -0.16
C PHE A 139 13.24 -15.07 -1.49
N LEU A 140 13.12 -13.78 -1.84
CA LEU A 140 13.72 -13.27 -3.08
C LEU A 140 15.23 -13.50 -3.16
N ARG A 141 15.96 -13.23 -2.06
CA ARG A 141 17.40 -13.50 -2.03
C ARG A 141 17.71 -14.97 -2.29
N ASN A 142 16.95 -15.89 -1.70
CA ASN A 142 17.14 -17.33 -1.83
C ASN A 142 16.77 -17.85 -3.22
N VAL A 143 15.77 -17.26 -3.87
CA VAL A 143 15.37 -17.59 -5.24
C VAL A 143 16.37 -17.02 -6.24
N LEU A 144 16.70 -15.73 -6.14
CA LEU A 144 17.54 -15.04 -7.13
C LEU A 144 19.02 -15.43 -7.03
N ARG A 145 19.48 -15.92 -5.87
CA ARG A 145 20.83 -16.49 -5.65
C ARG A 145 20.80 -18.00 -5.52
N ARG A 146 21.98 -18.62 -5.58
CA ARG A 146 22.17 -20.02 -5.14
C ARG A 146 22.49 -20.06 -3.64
N LYS A 147 22.09 -21.16 -2.98
CA LYS A 147 22.35 -21.56 -1.58
C LYS A 147 23.78 -21.34 -0.99
N SER A 148 24.81 -21.03 -1.76
CA SER A 148 26.22 -21.09 -1.32
C SER A 148 26.93 -19.75 -1.10
N GLY A 149 26.22 -18.62 -1.04
CA GLY A 149 26.82 -17.29 -0.85
C GLY A 149 26.04 -16.41 0.11
N ALA A 150 25.86 -16.91 1.34
CA ALA A 150 25.08 -16.25 2.39
C ALA A 150 25.62 -14.85 2.69
N GLY A 151 24.80 -13.81 2.50
CA GLY A 151 25.06 -12.46 3.02
C GLY A 151 25.12 -11.32 2.00
N ASN A 152 25.26 -11.58 0.69
CA ASN A 152 25.31 -10.51 -0.31
C ASN A 152 23.89 -10.11 -0.79
N PRO A 153 23.57 -8.81 -0.83
CA PRO A 153 22.29 -8.30 -1.33
C PRO A 153 22.07 -8.66 -2.81
N VAL A 154 20.80 -8.66 -3.25
CA VAL A 154 20.38 -9.02 -4.63
C VAL A 154 19.86 -7.82 -5.43
N LYS A 155 20.50 -6.64 -5.29
CA LYS A 155 20.10 -5.39 -5.95
C LYS A 155 19.90 -5.52 -7.47
N GLU A 156 20.92 -5.95 -8.21
CA GLU A 156 20.84 -6.01 -9.68
C GLU A 156 19.88 -7.09 -10.20
N PRO A 157 19.85 -8.32 -9.63
CA PRO A 157 18.78 -9.28 -9.94
C PRO A 157 17.37 -8.73 -9.64
N PHE A 158 17.20 -8.02 -8.52
CA PHE A 158 15.91 -7.41 -8.18
C PHE A 158 15.53 -6.30 -9.15
N TYR A 159 16.43 -5.39 -9.51
CA TYR A 159 16.21 -4.35 -10.53
C TYR A 159 15.73 -4.99 -11.84
N THR A 160 16.41 -6.06 -12.28
CA THR A 160 16.07 -6.77 -13.51
C THR A 160 14.67 -7.38 -13.43
N LEU A 161 14.35 -8.06 -12.32
CA LEU A 161 13.02 -8.64 -12.07
C LEU A 161 11.94 -7.55 -12.04
N PHE A 162 12.20 -6.45 -11.35
CA PHE A 162 11.29 -5.31 -11.24
C PHE A 162 10.96 -4.73 -12.62
N MET A 163 11.97 -4.48 -13.45
CA MET A 163 11.76 -3.94 -14.79
C MET A 163 11.02 -4.94 -15.70
N ALA A 164 11.28 -6.25 -15.57
CA ALA A 164 10.51 -7.27 -16.30
C ALA A 164 9.03 -7.26 -15.90
N PHE A 165 8.73 -7.18 -14.60
CA PHE A 165 7.37 -7.00 -14.08
C PHE A 165 6.75 -5.69 -14.58
N TYR A 166 7.48 -4.57 -14.57
CA TYR A 166 7.01 -3.29 -15.09
C TYR A 166 6.60 -3.39 -16.56
N HIS A 167 7.40 -4.03 -17.40
CA HIS A 167 7.04 -4.25 -18.80
C HIS A 167 5.75 -5.06 -18.95
N LEU A 168 5.63 -6.19 -18.23
CA LEU A 168 4.44 -7.04 -18.34
C LEU A 168 3.18 -6.36 -17.77
N ILE A 169 3.29 -5.71 -16.61
CA ILE A 169 2.15 -5.13 -15.89
C ILE A 169 1.73 -3.80 -16.49
N ILE A 170 2.68 -2.88 -16.71
CA ILE A 170 2.36 -1.50 -17.09
C ILE A 170 2.33 -1.34 -18.61
N LYS A 171 3.26 -1.95 -19.36
CA LYS A 171 3.31 -1.80 -20.83
C LYS A 171 2.39 -2.78 -21.55
N GLU A 172 2.23 -4.00 -21.03
CA GLU A 172 1.41 -5.04 -21.66
C GLU A 172 0.06 -5.29 -20.97
N ALA A 173 -0.23 -4.60 -19.87
CA ALA A 173 -1.47 -4.74 -19.11
C ALA A 173 -1.76 -6.19 -18.67
N LYS A 174 -0.70 -6.93 -18.31
CA LYS A 174 -0.79 -8.29 -17.79
C LYS A 174 -0.74 -8.33 -16.27
N GLU A 175 -1.15 -9.45 -15.69
CA GLU A 175 -1.01 -9.73 -14.27
C GLU A 175 -0.40 -11.13 -14.04
N PRO A 176 0.37 -11.32 -12.95
CA PRO A 176 0.87 -12.65 -12.58
C PRO A 176 -0.30 -13.63 -12.39
N PHE A 177 -0.18 -14.83 -12.93
CA PHE A 177 -1.18 -15.90 -12.77
C PHE A 177 -0.60 -17.14 -12.09
N GLU A 178 0.60 -17.57 -12.49
CA GLU A 178 1.27 -18.74 -11.89
C GLU A 178 2.50 -18.29 -11.08
N CYS A 179 2.25 -17.71 -9.90
CA CYS A 179 3.28 -17.08 -9.08
C CYS A 179 4.42 -18.04 -8.70
N GLU A 180 4.12 -19.30 -8.40
CA GLU A 180 5.14 -20.31 -8.11
C GLU A 180 6.07 -20.55 -9.30
N GLU A 181 5.51 -20.66 -10.51
CA GLU A 181 6.28 -20.92 -11.73
C GLU A 181 7.12 -19.71 -12.15
N ILE A 182 6.65 -18.49 -11.88
CA ILE A 182 7.46 -17.27 -12.04
C ILE A 182 8.76 -17.38 -11.24
N PHE A 183 8.67 -17.71 -9.94
CA PHE A 183 9.86 -17.79 -9.08
C PHE A 183 10.72 -19.03 -9.34
N LYS A 184 10.13 -20.15 -9.75
CA LYS A 184 10.89 -21.31 -10.26
C LYS A 184 11.73 -20.92 -11.48
N SER A 185 11.15 -20.16 -12.41
CA SER A 185 11.82 -19.75 -13.66
C SER A 185 12.99 -18.77 -13.47
N VAL A 186 12.91 -17.91 -12.45
CA VAL A 186 14.00 -16.99 -12.08
C VAL A 186 14.91 -17.55 -10.99
N THR A 187 14.83 -18.83 -10.68
CA THR A 187 15.77 -19.46 -9.74
C THR A 187 17.22 -19.32 -10.23
N ALA A 188 18.07 -18.85 -9.33
CA ALA A 188 19.47 -18.49 -9.58
C ALA A 188 19.65 -17.48 -10.73
N LEU A 189 18.73 -16.51 -10.87
CA LEU A 189 18.76 -15.46 -11.91
C LEU A 189 20.12 -14.78 -12.03
N ILE A 190 20.83 -14.57 -10.91
CA ILE A 190 22.17 -13.96 -10.90
C ILE A 190 23.18 -14.66 -11.84
N LYS A 191 23.00 -15.96 -12.14
CA LYS A 191 23.86 -16.71 -13.06
C LYS A 191 23.46 -16.56 -14.53
N LYS A 192 22.22 -16.17 -14.79
CA LYS A 192 21.66 -16.04 -16.14
C LYS A 192 21.87 -14.63 -16.70
N ILE A 193 21.95 -13.63 -15.82
CA ILE A 193 22.13 -12.22 -16.20
C ILE A 193 23.61 -11.86 -16.40
N LYS A 194 23.88 -10.91 -17.29
CA LYS A 194 25.19 -10.30 -17.49
C LYS A 194 25.49 -9.32 -16.37
N MET A 195 26.59 -9.57 -15.65
CA MET A 195 27.11 -8.70 -14.61
C MET A 195 28.44 -8.07 -15.06
N SER A 196 28.65 -6.80 -14.74
CA SER A 196 29.89 -6.07 -15.00
C SER A 196 30.26 -5.21 -13.79
N SER A 197 31.52 -4.79 -13.69
CA SER A 197 32.00 -3.89 -12.62
C SER A 197 31.29 -2.53 -12.64
N THR A 198 30.92 -2.06 -13.83
CA THR A 198 30.07 -0.89 -14.04
C THR A 198 28.72 -1.30 -14.60
N VAL A 199 27.67 -0.55 -14.25
CA VAL A 199 26.33 -0.76 -14.80
C VAL A 199 26.30 -0.26 -16.25
N LYS A 200 25.94 -1.14 -17.19
CA LYS A 200 25.85 -0.83 -18.61
C LYS A 200 24.42 -0.99 -19.10
N THR A 201 23.94 -0.02 -19.88
CA THR A 201 22.58 -0.03 -20.44
C THR A 201 22.31 -1.28 -21.29
N GLU A 202 23.28 -1.70 -22.11
CA GLU A 202 23.13 -2.85 -23.01
C GLU A 202 23.00 -4.16 -22.21
N ASN A 203 23.77 -4.30 -21.12
CA ASN A 203 23.66 -5.44 -20.21
C ASN A 203 22.27 -5.46 -19.55
N ARG A 204 21.76 -4.32 -19.10
CA ARG A 204 20.41 -4.24 -18.51
C ARG A 204 19.30 -4.54 -19.50
N ILE A 205 19.37 -4.03 -20.73
CA ILE A 205 18.42 -4.38 -21.80
C ILE A 205 18.38 -5.90 -22.01
N HIS A 206 19.55 -6.53 -22.11
CA HIS A 206 19.66 -7.98 -22.23
C HIS A 206 19.08 -8.71 -21.02
N ASN A 207 19.44 -8.30 -19.81
CA ASN A 207 19.00 -8.92 -18.57
C ASN A 207 17.47 -8.84 -18.39
N ILE A 208 16.89 -7.68 -18.68
CA ILE A 208 15.44 -7.44 -18.61
C ILE A 208 14.73 -8.30 -19.65
N SER A 209 15.22 -8.33 -20.89
CA SER A 209 14.62 -9.13 -21.97
C SER A 209 14.67 -10.62 -21.66
N LEU A 210 15.81 -11.11 -21.15
CA LEU A 210 15.97 -12.49 -20.68
C LEU A 210 14.99 -12.81 -19.56
N THR A 211 14.91 -11.95 -18.54
CA THR A 211 14.06 -12.18 -17.37
C THR A 211 12.58 -12.14 -17.74
N LYS A 212 12.17 -11.20 -18.60
CA LYS A 212 10.82 -11.14 -19.17
C LYS A 212 10.50 -12.43 -19.93
N GLY A 213 11.40 -12.88 -20.81
CA GLY A 213 11.22 -14.12 -21.57
C GLY A 213 11.06 -15.36 -20.69
N LEU A 214 11.73 -15.40 -19.52
CA LEU A 214 11.58 -16.48 -18.55
C LEU A 214 10.23 -16.51 -17.83
N ILE A 215 9.56 -15.36 -17.67
CA ILE A 215 8.39 -15.24 -16.80
C ILE A 215 7.08 -14.95 -17.55
N GLN A 216 7.14 -14.46 -18.79
CA GLN A 216 5.97 -13.90 -19.50
C GLN A 216 4.82 -14.90 -19.71
N ASP A 217 5.11 -16.20 -19.81
CA ASP A 217 4.10 -17.24 -20.04
C ASP A 217 3.27 -17.53 -18.77
N TYR A 218 3.76 -17.09 -17.61
CA TYR A 218 3.08 -17.20 -16.31
C TYR A 218 2.30 -15.93 -15.95
N PHE A 219 2.14 -15.03 -16.91
CA PHE A 219 1.31 -13.83 -16.82
C PHE A 219 0.13 -13.96 -17.79
N LYS A 220 -1.04 -13.49 -17.37
CA LYS A 220 -2.24 -13.44 -18.21
C LYS A 220 -2.67 -12.00 -18.46
N GLN A 221 -3.53 -11.78 -19.45
CA GLN A 221 -4.14 -10.47 -19.64
C GLN A 221 -4.93 -10.09 -18.37
N SER A 222 -4.71 -8.89 -17.83
CA SER A 222 -5.45 -8.48 -16.65
C SER A 222 -6.93 -8.32 -16.97
N SER A 223 -7.78 -9.01 -16.20
CA SER A 223 -9.23 -8.89 -16.31
C SER A 223 -9.78 -7.67 -15.56
N ASN A 224 -8.96 -7.04 -14.72
CA ASN A 224 -9.37 -5.94 -13.88
C ASN A 224 -9.16 -4.59 -14.61
N SER A 225 -10.26 -3.90 -14.90
CA SER A 225 -10.26 -2.50 -15.32
C SER A 225 -9.71 -1.55 -14.24
N LEU A 226 -9.60 -2.04 -13.00
CA LEU A 226 -9.10 -1.35 -11.83
C LEU A 226 -7.56 -1.40 -11.78
N ARG A 227 -6.89 -0.72 -12.72
CA ARG A 227 -5.43 -0.53 -12.73
C ARG A 227 -4.88 0.20 -11.48
N SER A 228 -5.74 0.66 -10.58
CA SER A 228 -5.37 1.42 -9.39
C SER A 228 -5.04 0.56 -8.16
N SER A 229 -5.38 -0.75 -8.15
CA SER A 229 -5.30 -1.60 -6.96
C SER A 229 -3.88 -1.70 -6.36
N GLY A 230 -2.83 -1.71 -7.19
CA GLY A 230 -1.46 -1.91 -6.74
C GLY A 230 -0.84 -0.71 -6.01
N SER A 231 -1.13 0.52 -6.44
CA SER A 231 -0.72 1.72 -5.70
C SER A 231 -1.34 1.76 -4.31
N TYR A 232 -2.65 1.48 -4.24
CA TYR A 232 -3.40 1.54 -3.01
C TYR A 232 -3.00 0.47 -1.98
N ALA A 233 -2.38 -0.65 -2.38
CA ALA A 233 -1.90 -1.65 -1.43
C ALA A 233 -0.73 -1.12 -0.57
N VAL A 234 0.20 -0.37 -1.16
CA VAL A 234 1.29 0.28 -0.40
C VAL A 234 0.72 1.40 0.45
N ASP A 235 -0.19 2.20 -0.11
CA ASP A 235 -0.88 3.26 0.63
C ASP A 235 -1.68 2.69 1.82
N PHE A 236 -2.29 1.52 1.65
CA PHE A 236 -3.00 0.79 2.69
C PHE A 236 -2.10 0.34 3.84
N GLU A 237 -0.93 -0.23 3.56
CA GLU A 237 0.07 -0.54 4.61
C GLU A 237 0.45 0.72 5.40
N ASN A 238 0.57 1.86 4.71
CA ASN A 238 0.87 3.16 5.32
C ASN A 238 -0.28 3.68 6.17
N TYR A 239 -1.54 3.55 5.73
CA TYR A 239 -2.71 3.89 6.53
C TYR A 239 -2.81 3.03 7.80
N LEU A 240 -2.54 1.72 7.70
CA LEU A 240 -2.50 0.83 8.87
C LEU A 240 -1.45 1.28 9.89
N ARG A 241 -0.27 1.74 9.44
CA ARG A 241 0.77 2.28 10.34
C ARG A 241 0.34 3.59 11.00
N ARG A 242 -0.09 4.58 10.21
CA ARG A 242 -0.52 5.90 10.70
C ARG A 242 -1.68 5.82 11.68
N SER A 243 -2.55 4.81 11.54
CA SER A 243 -3.68 4.64 12.45
C SER A 243 -3.31 4.43 13.93
N LYS A 244 -2.05 4.05 14.23
CA LYS A 244 -1.56 3.93 15.61
C LYS A 244 -1.35 5.29 16.27
N THR A 245 -0.91 6.29 15.50
CA THR A 245 -0.64 7.65 16.00
C THR A 245 -1.80 8.62 15.72
N GLU A 246 -2.60 8.36 14.69
CA GLU A 246 -3.69 9.23 14.21
C GLU A 246 -5.08 8.58 14.35
N ALA A 247 -5.39 7.99 15.51
CA ALA A 247 -6.58 7.15 15.70
C ALA A 247 -7.92 7.83 15.34
N ALA A 248 -8.05 9.15 15.48
CA ALA A 248 -9.25 9.88 15.09
C ALA A 248 -9.54 9.81 13.58
N ASN A 249 -8.51 9.71 12.74
CA ASN A 249 -8.63 9.76 11.28
C ASN A 249 -8.90 8.40 10.64
N TYR A 250 -8.72 7.29 11.37
CA TYR A 250 -8.80 5.95 10.80
C TYR A 250 -9.79 5.06 11.56
N ASP A 251 -10.59 4.29 10.83
CA ASP A 251 -11.46 3.26 11.40
C ASP A 251 -11.36 1.97 10.58
N PHE A 252 -11.29 0.84 11.28
CA PHE A 252 -11.19 -0.48 10.67
C PHE A 252 -12.40 -1.31 11.07
N LYS A 253 -12.97 -2.02 10.10
CA LYS A 253 -14.15 -2.84 10.28
C LYS A 253 -13.96 -4.16 9.57
N GLN A 254 -14.20 -5.26 10.29
CA GLN A 254 -14.12 -6.60 9.72
C GLN A 254 -15.05 -6.78 8.52
N GLY A 255 -16.22 -6.13 8.55
CA GLY A 255 -17.30 -6.23 7.58
C GLY A 255 -18.62 -5.86 8.24
N PHE A 256 -19.72 -6.25 7.61
CA PHE A 256 -21.08 -5.91 8.02
C PHE A 256 -21.89 -7.11 8.52
N TYR A 257 -21.34 -8.32 8.55
CA TYR A 257 -22.03 -9.50 9.05
C TYR A 257 -21.59 -9.90 10.46
N THR A 258 -22.54 -10.38 11.26
CA THR A 258 -22.28 -10.90 12.62
C THR A 258 -21.36 -12.13 12.60
N LEU A 259 -20.47 -12.27 13.58
CA LEU A 259 -19.52 -13.39 13.71
C LEU A 259 -20.05 -14.56 14.57
N VAL A 260 -21.33 -14.90 14.40
CA VAL A 260 -22.00 -16.02 15.10
C VAL A 260 -21.83 -17.36 14.35
N ASN A 261 -21.98 -18.49 15.05
CA ASN A 261 -21.75 -19.83 14.48
C ASN A 261 -22.74 -20.24 13.39
N LYS A 262 -24.00 -19.79 13.48
CA LYS A 262 -25.07 -20.13 12.54
C LYS A 262 -25.90 -18.89 12.26
N ASN A 263 -26.51 -18.82 11.07
CA ASN A 263 -27.41 -17.73 10.66
C ASN A 263 -26.77 -16.35 10.76
N ARG A 264 -25.56 -16.20 10.20
CA ARG A 264 -24.92 -14.89 10.10
C ARG A 264 -25.79 -13.96 9.27
N SER A 265 -26.08 -12.78 9.80
CA SER A 265 -26.90 -11.77 9.16
C SER A 265 -26.20 -10.42 9.12
N PHE A 266 -26.67 -9.55 8.24
CA PHE A 266 -26.22 -8.16 8.19
C PHE A 266 -26.53 -7.44 9.51
N ASP A 267 -25.49 -6.95 10.16
CA ASP A 267 -25.55 -6.21 11.41
C ASP A 267 -25.88 -4.74 11.13
N LYS A 268 -27.19 -4.45 11.14
CA LYS A 268 -27.71 -3.08 10.94
C LYS A 268 -27.17 -2.11 11.97
N GLN A 269 -26.95 -2.54 13.21
CA GLN A 269 -26.47 -1.65 14.28
C GLN A 269 -25.00 -1.30 14.10
N SER A 270 -24.18 -2.26 13.67
CA SER A 270 -22.79 -1.99 13.31
C SER A 270 -22.71 -1.07 12.09
N PHE A 271 -23.54 -1.31 11.06
CA PHE A 271 -23.60 -0.45 9.89
C PHE A 271 -23.97 1.00 10.24
N GLU A 272 -24.96 1.19 11.11
CA GLU A 272 -25.37 2.49 11.62
C GLU A 272 -24.20 3.23 12.30
N LYS A 273 -23.44 2.54 13.16
CA LYS A 273 -22.26 3.11 13.83
C LYS A 273 -21.16 3.51 12.84
N ILE A 274 -21.00 2.76 11.74
CA ILE A 274 -20.05 3.11 10.68
C ILE A 274 -20.48 4.42 10.01
N LEU A 275 -21.76 4.61 9.74
CA LEU A 275 -22.27 5.86 9.16
C LEU A 275 -22.15 7.04 10.13
N GLN A 276 -22.37 6.83 11.43
CA GLN A 276 -22.08 7.83 12.45
C GLN A 276 -20.58 8.20 12.46
N ASN A 277 -19.69 7.23 12.28
CA ASN A 277 -18.25 7.47 12.11
C ASN A 277 -17.93 8.26 10.84
N VAL A 278 -18.63 8.00 9.73
CA VAL A 278 -18.50 8.81 8.51
C VAL A 278 -18.84 10.28 8.80
N ALA A 279 -19.96 10.55 9.47
CA ALA A 279 -20.31 11.92 9.86
C ALA A 279 -19.27 12.54 10.81
N ALA A 280 -18.80 11.77 11.79
CA ALA A 280 -17.79 12.23 12.73
C ALA A 280 -16.44 12.56 12.07
N MET A 281 -16.01 11.77 11.07
CA MET A 281 -14.80 12.04 10.30
C MET A 281 -14.93 13.27 9.41
N ALA A 282 -16.12 13.52 8.87
CA ALA A 282 -16.40 14.76 8.14
C ALA A 282 -16.35 16.01 9.05
N ASN A 283 -16.39 15.81 10.38
CA ASN A 283 -16.31 16.85 11.42
C ASN A 283 -14.92 17.08 12.01
N LEU A 284 -13.86 16.50 11.44
CA LEU A 284 -12.47 16.70 11.89
C LEU A 284 -11.94 18.13 11.64
N GLY A 285 -12.64 18.94 10.85
CA GLY A 285 -12.27 20.32 10.51
C GLY A 285 -11.77 20.51 9.09
N LYS A 286 -11.71 21.76 8.64
CA LYS A 286 -11.45 22.12 7.24
C LYS A 286 -10.14 21.53 6.72
N GLY A 287 -10.20 20.92 5.54
CA GLY A 287 -9.04 20.30 4.89
C GLY A 287 -8.58 18.97 5.49
N LYS A 288 -9.20 18.49 6.58
CA LYS A 288 -8.90 17.17 7.16
C LYS A 288 -9.61 16.05 6.39
N LYS A 289 -9.06 14.86 6.53
CA LYS A 289 -9.55 13.62 5.92
C LYS A 289 -9.58 12.49 6.93
N GLY A 290 -10.63 11.69 6.85
CA GLY A 290 -10.73 10.40 7.53
C GLY A 290 -10.83 9.26 6.54
N TYR A 291 -10.50 8.05 6.99
CA TYR A 291 -10.50 6.84 6.19
C TYR A 291 -11.15 5.70 6.97
N ILE A 292 -12.10 5.03 6.34
CA ILE A 292 -12.69 3.80 6.87
C ILE A 292 -12.30 2.65 5.95
N PHE A 293 -11.76 1.58 6.54
CA PHE A 293 -11.40 0.36 5.81
C PHE A 293 -12.30 -0.78 6.25
N VAL A 294 -13.08 -1.31 5.31
CA VAL A 294 -13.97 -2.45 5.54
C VAL A 294 -13.35 -3.71 4.91
N GLY A 295 -13.32 -4.80 5.68
CA GLY A 295 -12.55 -5.99 5.35
C GLY A 295 -11.26 -6.12 6.17
N VAL A 296 -11.16 -5.41 7.31
CA VAL A 296 -9.97 -5.39 8.17
C VAL A 296 -10.38 -5.52 9.64
N THR A 297 -9.81 -6.49 10.35
CA THR A 297 -9.95 -6.63 11.81
C THR A 297 -8.83 -5.87 12.53
N ASP A 298 -9.15 -5.22 13.65
CA ASP A 298 -8.18 -4.58 14.54
C ASP A 298 -7.83 -5.41 15.78
N LYS A 299 -8.46 -6.59 15.92
CA LYS A 299 -8.26 -7.55 17.01
C LYS A 299 -8.00 -8.95 16.48
N GLU A 300 -6.94 -9.58 16.99
CA GLU A 300 -6.58 -10.95 16.61
C GLU A 300 -7.66 -11.99 16.95
N ALA A 301 -8.45 -11.75 18.00
CA ALA A 301 -9.59 -12.61 18.33
C ALA A 301 -10.63 -12.66 17.20
N ASP A 302 -10.93 -11.52 16.60
CA ASP A 302 -11.87 -11.42 15.48
C ASP A 302 -11.28 -12.03 14.21
N THR A 303 -9.98 -11.83 13.97
CA THR A 303 -9.23 -12.47 12.87
C THR A 303 -9.36 -14.00 12.94
N LYS A 304 -8.97 -14.60 14.07
CA LYS A 304 -9.03 -16.06 14.28
C LYS A 304 -10.46 -16.59 14.18
N ARG A 305 -11.43 -15.82 14.68
CA ARG A 305 -12.84 -16.18 14.60
C ARG A 305 -13.31 -16.27 13.15
N ILE A 306 -12.90 -15.32 12.32
CA ILE A 306 -13.23 -15.30 10.88
C ILE A 306 -12.57 -16.47 10.16
N GLU A 307 -11.29 -16.74 10.42
CA GLU A 307 -10.59 -17.90 9.83
C GLU A 307 -11.32 -19.22 10.13
N GLN A 308 -11.80 -19.39 11.37
CA GLN A 308 -12.56 -20.58 11.77
C GLN A 308 -13.91 -20.68 11.04
N LEU A 309 -14.65 -19.56 10.94
CA LEU A 309 -15.98 -19.52 10.35
C LEU A 309 -15.95 -19.67 8.83
N ASP A 310 -15.00 -19.01 8.18
CA ASP A 310 -14.92 -18.88 6.73
C ASP A 310 -13.92 -19.83 6.09
N LYS A 311 -13.12 -20.54 6.91
CA LYS A 311 -12.07 -21.48 6.47
C LYS A 311 -11.09 -20.85 5.48
N ILE A 312 -10.65 -19.64 5.81
CA ILE A 312 -9.68 -18.86 5.03
C ILE A 312 -8.39 -18.67 5.84
N SER A 313 -7.29 -18.43 5.13
CA SER A 313 -6.06 -17.89 5.74
C SER A 313 -6.12 -16.37 5.62
N VAL A 314 -5.87 -15.65 6.71
CA VAL A 314 -5.93 -14.18 6.72
C VAL A 314 -4.52 -13.58 6.75
N PRO A 315 -4.15 -12.69 5.81
CA PRO A 315 -2.92 -11.92 5.93
C PRO A 315 -2.91 -11.06 7.20
N ARG A 316 -1.80 -11.08 7.94
CA ARG A 316 -1.58 -10.21 9.09
C ARG A 316 -0.64 -9.07 8.72
N PHE A 317 -0.95 -7.89 9.23
CA PHE A 317 -0.05 -6.74 9.22
C PHE A 317 -0.07 -6.10 10.61
N TYR A 318 1.01 -6.28 11.38
CA TYR A 318 1.03 -6.02 12.83
C TYR A 318 -0.13 -6.73 13.56
N SER A 319 -1.00 -5.96 14.22
CA SER A 319 -2.19 -6.45 14.93
C SER A 319 -3.44 -6.54 14.06
N PHE A 320 -3.35 -6.14 12.78
CA PHE A 320 -4.47 -6.12 11.86
C PHE A 320 -4.55 -7.43 11.06
N GLY A 321 -5.78 -7.92 10.85
CA GLY A 321 -6.07 -9.02 9.93
C GLY A 321 -6.85 -8.53 8.72
N VAL A 322 -6.35 -8.82 7.51
CA VAL A 322 -7.01 -8.42 6.26
C VAL A 322 -7.94 -9.52 5.79
N VAL A 323 -9.21 -9.47 6.21
CA VAL A 323 -10.18 -10.55 6.02
C VAL A 323 -10.89 -10.52 4.68
N GLY A 324 -10.93 -9.35 4.03
CA GLY A 324 -11.59 -9.16 2.73
C GLY A 324 -13.11 -9.17 2.79
N LEU A 325 -13.73 -8.70 1.70
CA LEU A 325 -15.19 -8.66 1.51
C LEU A 325 -15.75 -9.88 0.77
N GLU A 326 -14.89 -10.68 0.16
CA GLU A 326 -15.26 -11.89 -0.59
C GLU A 326 -16.10 -12.86 0.26
N ARG A 327 -15.76 -12.96 1.56
CA ARG A 327 -16.49 -13.79 2.52
C ARG A 327 -17.94 -13.35 2.72
N GLU A 328 -18.20 -12.04 2.73
CA GLU A 328 -19.55 -11.50 2.94
C GLU A 328 -20.37 -11.50 1.63
N ALA A 329 -19.71 -11.31 0.49
CA ALA A 329 -20.34 -11.52 -0.82
C ALA A 329 -20.84 -12.97 -0.97
N LYS A 330 -20.04 -13.95 -0.54
CA LYS A 330 -20.44 -15.38 -0.49
C LYS A 330 -21.63 -15.62 0.44
N LEU A 331 -21.64 -15.02 1.64
CA LEU A 331 -22.78 -15.10 2.56
C LEU A 331 -24.06 -14.51 1.97
N HIS A 332 -23.92 -13.45 1.17
CA HIS A 332 -25.05 -12.80 0.51
C HIS A 332 -25.43 -13.46 -0.83
N ASN A 333 -24.69 -14.48 -1.28
CA ASN A 333 -24.89 -15.20 -2.55
C ASN A 333 -24.86 -14.28 -3.78
N VAL A 334 -23.89 -13.37 -3.82
CA VAL A 334 -23.68 -12.40 -4.91
C VAL A 334 -22.20 -12.31 -5.29
N THR A 335 -21.89 -11.71 -6.43
CA THR A 335 -20.50 -11.38 -6.78
C THR A 335 -19.96 -10.26 -5.88
N LEU A 336 -18.63 -10.10 -5.82
CA LEU A 336 -18.00 -9.03 -5.06
C LEU A 336 -18.48 -7.64 -5.51
N ASP A 337 -18.58 -7.41 -6.83
CA ASP A 337 -19.06 -6.15 -7.39
C ASP A 337 -20.51 -5.85 -6.98
N GLN A 338 -21.37 -6.87 -7.03
CA GLN A 338 -22.76 -6.76 -6.57
C GLN A 338 -22.84 -6.46 -5.07
N TYR A 339 -21.91 -7.03 -4.28
CA TYR A 339 -21.84 -6.76 -2.85
C TYR A 339 -21.39 -5.33 -2.55
N ILE A 340 -20.40 -4.81 -3.27
CA ILE A 340 -19.97 -3.40 -3.16
C ILE A 340 -21.11 -2.46 -3.59
N LEU A 341 -21.84 -2.79 -4.66
CA LEU A 341 -23.02 -2.04 -5.07
C LEU A 341 -24.13 -2.05 -3.99
N PHE A 342 -24.33 -3.19 -3.32
CA PHE A 342 -25.25 -3.29 -2.19
C PHE A 342 -24.85 -2.34 -1.04
N ILE A 343 -23.55 -2.28 -0.70
CA ILE A 343 -23.04 -1.34 0.32
C ILE A 343 -23.28 0.11 -0.12
N SER A 344 -22.98 0.46 -1.37
CA SER A 344 -23.23 1.80 -1.92
C SER A 344 -24.70 2.22 -1.81
N ARG A 345 -25.63 1.32 -2.14
CA ARG A 345 -27.07 1.56 -1.99
C ARG A 345 -27.45 1.79 -0.52
N LYS A 346 -26.93 0.98 0.41
CA LYS A 346 -27.16 1.16 1.84
C LYS A 346 -26.67 2.51 2.37
N ILE A 347 -25.54 3.01 1.87
CA ILE A 347 -25.04 4.35 2.22
C ILE A 347 -25.97 5.44 1.67
N ARG A 348 -26.46 5.28 0.42
CA ARG A 348 -27.40 6.23 -0.19
C ARG A 348 -28.71 6.35 0.59
N ASP A 349 -29.20 5.23 1.12
CA ASP A 349 -30.45 5.15 1.89
C ASP A 349 -30.29 5.58 3.37
N SER A 350 -29.08 6.00 3.79
CA SER A 350 -28.78 6.37 5.19
C SER A 350 -29.33 7.75 5.60
N ALA A 351 -29.15 8.10 6.88
CA ALA A 351 -29.46 9.43 7.43
C ALA A 351 -28.31 10.45 7.28
N LEU A 352 -27.25 10.13 6.51
CA LEU A 352 -26.21 11.11 6.17
C LEU A 352 -26.79 12.27 5.36
N GLN A 353 -26.18 13.45 5.46
CA GLN A 353 -26.50 14.56 4.57
C GLN A 353 -26.20 14.22 3.10
N GLU A 354 -26.97 14.79 2.17
CA GLU A 354 -26.94 14.41 0.75
C GLU A 354 -25.56 14.62 0.10
N TRP A 355 -24.88 15.71 0.44
CA TRP A 355 -23.53 15.98 -0.04
C TRP A 355 -22.53 14.93 0.45
N LEU A 356 -22.68 14.47 1.71
CA LEU A 356 -21.79 13.47 2.31
C LEU A 356 -22.07 12.08 1.76
N LYS A 357 -23.35 11.73 1.50
CA LYS A 357 -23.71 10.50 0.76
C LYS A 357 -23.06 10.45 -0.61
N THR A 358 -23.10 11.58 -1.34
CA THR A 358 -22.52 11.69 -2.67
C THR A 358 -20.99 11.56 -2.62
N LEU A 359 -20.35 12.27 -1.69
CA LEU A 359 -18.91 12.22 -1.47
C LEU A 359 -18.45 10.79 -1.17
N VAL A 360 -19.06 10.14 -0.18
CA VAL A 360 -18.71 8.81 0.29
C VAL A 360 -18.91 7.76 -0.79
N ASN A 361 -20.03 7.82 -1.54
CA ASN A 361 -20.26 6.88 -2.64
C ASN A 361 -19.27 7.06 -3.79
N THR A 362 -18.84 8.29 -4.05
CA THR A 362 -17.85 8.58 -5.10
C THR A 362 -16.43 8.18 -4.69
N SER A 363 -16.15 8.12 -3.39
CA SER A 363 -14.84 7.76 -2.85
C SER A 363 -14.67 6.27 -2.50
N LEU A 364 -15.69 5.44 -2.73
CA LEU A 364 -15.62 3.99 -2.51
C LEU A 364 -14.55 3.37 -3.41
N THR A 365 -13.45 2.95 -2.80
CA THR A 365 -12.27 2.44 -3.51
C THR A 365 -11.95 1.02 -3.06
N PRO A 366 -12.19 0.00 -3.89
CA PRO A 366 -11.76 -1.37 -3.62
C PRO A 366 -10.23 -1.48 -3.74
N ILE A 367 -9.58 -2.01 -2.70
CA ILE A 367 -8.14 -2.24 -2.62
C ILE A 367 -7.92 -3.74 -2.48
N THR A 368 -7.22 -4.34 -3.45
CA THR A 368 -6.81 -5.74 -3.34
C THR A 368 -5.48 -5.83 -2.62
N TYR A 369 -5.44 -6.53 -1.49
CA TYR A 369 -4.26 -6.77 -0.68
C TYR A 369 -4.11 -8.26 -0.41
N MET A 370 -3.06 -8.89 -0.95
CA MET A 370 -2.79 -10.33 -0.80
C MET A 370 -4.03 -11.21 -1.05
N GLU A 371 -4.70 -11.00 -2.20
CA GLU A 371 -5.94 -11.70 -2.63
C GLU A 371 -7.23 -11.36 -1.86
N HIS A 372 -7.17 -10.45 -0.88
CA HIS A 372 -8.36 -9.98 -0.15
C HIS A 372 -8.73 -8.55 -0.57
N THR A 373 -10.01 -8.31 -0.85
CA THR A 373 -10.49 -6.97 -1.19
C THR A 373 -10.96 -6.22 0.06
N VAL A 374 -10.28 -5.12 0.35
CA VAL A 374 -10.67 -4.13 1.37
C VAL A 374 -11.39 -2.98 0.67
N LEU A 375 -12.53 -2.55 1.19
CA LEU A 375 -13.20 -1.35 0.69
C LEU A 375 -12.76 -0.15 1.52
N MET A 376 -12.02 0.76 0.89
CA MET A 376 -11.65 2.05 1.47
C MET A 376 -12.74 3.08 1.20
N ILE A 377 -13.06 3.85 2.23
CA ILE A 377 -13.98 4.98 2.18
C ILE A 377 -13.21 6.22 2.64
N GLU A 378 -12.86 7.11 1.70
CA GLU A 378 -12.25 8.41 2.04
C GLU A 378 -13.37 9.41 2.37
N VAL A 379 -13.28 10.00 3.56
CA VAL A 379 -14.20 11.03 4.06
C VAL A 379 -13.45 12.34 4.16
N LYS A 380 -13.79 13.29 3.28
CA LYS A 380 -13.23 14.65 3.31
C LYS A 380 -14.15 15.55 4.10
N ALA A 381 -13.58 16.34 5.01
CA ALA A 381 -14.33 17.39 5.69
C ALA A 381 -14.82 18.43 4.67
N GLY A 382 -16.07 18.85 4.80
CA GLY A 382 -16.66 19.91 3.98
C GLY A 382 -16.27 21.30 4.49
N ASP A 383 -17.04 22.31 4.08
CA ASP A 383 -16.89 23.69 4.57
C ASP A 383 -17.74 23.98 5.82
N GLN A 384 -18.57 23.02 6.25
CA GLN A 384 -19.41 23.11 7.43
C GLN A 384 -19.56 21.73 8.11
N PRO A 385 -19.96 21.68 9.39
CA PRO A 385 -20.21 20.43 10.09
C PRO A 385 -21.28 19.56 9.41
N ALA A 386 -20.99 18.28 9.32
CA ALA A 386 -21.85 17.23 8.82
C ALA A 386 -22.70 16.61 9.93
N TRP A 387 -24.01 16.56 9.71
CA TRP A 387 -24.96 15.93 10.64
C TRP A 387 -25.32 14.52 10.18
N TYR A 388 -25.70 13.67 11.14
CA TYR A 388 -26.29 12.37 10.87
C TYR A 388 -27.70 12.34 11.47
N GLY A 389 -28.71 12.44 10.62
CA GLY A 389 -30.07 12.79 11.06
C GLY A 389 -30.09 14.16 11.73
N ASP A 390 -30.54 14.20 12.97
CA ASP A 390 -30.64 15.38 13.83
C ASP A 390 -29.46 15.52 14.81
N LYS A 391 -28.45 14.66 14.71
CA LYS A 391 -27.35 14.55 15.67
C LYS A 391 -26.01 14.90 15.05
N LEU A 392 -25.18 15.60 15.82
CA LEU A 392 -23.81 15.93 15.47
C LEU A 392 -22.88 14.95 16.17
N TYR A 393 -22.00 14.31 15.39
CA TYR A 393 -21.01 13.39 15.92
C TYR A 393 -19.59 13.92 15.69
N ILE A 394 -18.68 13.67 16.62
CA ILE A 394 -17.25 13.98 16.47
C ILE A 394 -16.38 12.79 16.85
N ARG A 395 -15.10 12.88 16.48
CA ARG A 395 -14.02 12.06 17.03
C ARG A 395 -12.98 13.01 17.61
N ASP A 396 -12.63 12.81 18.86
CA ASP A 396 -11.65 13.63 19.57
C ASP A 396 -10.51 12.75 20.14
N GLY A 397 -9.29 13.29 20.12
CA GLY A 397 -8.08 12.62 20.59
C GLY A 397 -7.85 11.23 20.01
N HIS A 398 -7.70 10.22 20.89
CA HIS A 398 -7.47 8.83 20.53
C HIS A 398 -8.75 7.99 20.43
N GLU A 399 -9.93 8.61 20.48
CA GLU A 399 -11.19 7.86 20.44
C GLU A 399 -11.53 7.35 19.05
N LYS A 400 -11.76 6.04 18.96
CA LYS A 400 -12.12 5.35 17.72
C LYS A 400 -13.63 5.29 17.45
N LYS A 401 -14.45 5.82 18.35
CA LYS A 401 -15.90 5.76 18.28
C LYS A 401 -16.47 7.16 18.09
N PRO A 402 -17.60 7.30 17.37
CA PRO A 402 -18.25 8.59 17.21
C PRO A 402 -18.90 8.98 18.54
N GLN A 403 -18.70 10.23 18.96
CA GLN A 403 -19.33 10.82 20.13
C GLN A 403 -20.41 11.81 19.69
N GLU A 404 -21.63 11.63 20.18
CA GLU A 404 -22.70 12.62 20.00
C GLU A 404 -22.40 13.85 20.86
N VAL A 405 -22.47 15.04 20.26
CA VAL A 405 -22.24 16.32 20.96
C VAL A 405 -23.49 17.19 20.94
N SER A 406 -23.64 18.02 21.97
CA SER A 406 -24.78 18.92 22.13
C SER A 406 -24.37 20.23 22.81
N GLY A 407 -25.25 21.24 22.75
CA GLY A 407 -25.04 22.52 23.43
C GLY A 407 -23.80 23.27 22.92
N GLU A 408 -22.98 23.78 23.85
CA GLU A 408 -21.80 24.59 23.55
C GLU A 408 -20.76 23.88 22.67
N GLN A 409 -20.68 22.54 22.76
CA GLN A 409 -19.76 21.74 21.96
C GLN A 409 -20.04 21.86 20.46
N ILE A 410 -21.31 22.06 20.06
CA ILE A 410 -21.66 22.26 18.65
C ILE A 410 -20.93 23.49 18.11
N ASN A 411 -20.92 24.60 18.85
CA ASN A 411 -20.23 25.82 18.44
C ASN A 411 -18.72 25.61 18.29
N ALA A 412 -18.11 24.78 19.14
CA ALA A 412 -16.71 24.39 19.02
C ALA A 412 -16.46 23.63 17.70
N VAL A 413 -17.34 22.71 17.30
CA VAL A 413 -17.21 22.02 16.01
C VAL A 413 -17.28 23.00 14.83
N TYR A 414 -18.23 23.95 14.83
CA TYR A 414 -18.32 24.98 13.78
C TYR A 414 -17.04 25.83 13.68
N SER A 415 -16.32 26.02 14.79
CA SER A 415 -15.06 26.78 14.78
C SER A 415 -13.95 26.08 14.00
N LEU A 416 -13.98 24.74 13.88
CA LEU A 416 -12.99 23.94 13.14
C LEU A 416 -13.05 24.16 11.61
N PHE A 417 -14.09 24.83 11.12
CA PHE A 417 -14.34 25.05 9.69
C PHE A 417 -14.05 26.49 9.23
N ARG A 418 -13.62 27.35 10.15
CA ARG A 418 -13.35 28.77 9.86
C ARG A 418 -11.99 28.99 9.21
#